data_AF-A0A543DM82-F1
#
_entry.id   AF-A0A543DM82-F1
#
_cell.length_a   1.000
_cell.length_b   1.000
_cell.length_c   1.000
_cell.angle_alpha   90.00
_cell.angle_beta   90.00
_cell.angle_gamma   90.00
#
_symmetry.space_group_name_H-M   'P 1'
#
loop_
_entity.id
_entity.type
_entity.pdbx_description
1 polymer ?
#
loop_
_entity_poly.entity_id
_entity_poly.type
_entity_poly.pdbx_seq_one_letter_code
_entity_poly.pdbx_strand_id
1 'polypeptide(L)'
;MASILDNLVLRACLSLFALLPFAAFAGDTAPATSTVEVAGERLLVLSYHDIRDDVARKGDPDGYAVSTQNFAAHLDWLSGHDYHPVSLGEVLAASRGERALPDKAVLLTFDDGLRSVYTHAFPLLRAYGYPALVAVVTDWVDLPAGRQVDYGPRMFTHDDFLTWAQLREMQATGLVEVASHSHDLHHGLQSNPQGNMTPAAITRRYDATARRYESEGEYRARIRADLEASADTLQRELGVRPRAIVWPYAAYNSVSNDIAETLGMSVSFDLEGREQKVGSDLHGLARLLLSDNPSIGDLAYELRHDEDVAGVRAMQVDLDYVYDADPAQLDRNLDALLERVKRIGPTHVFLQAFADPDGNGSADALYFPNRHLPVRADLFNRVAWQLRTRTGVKVLAWLPVLGFEPQDATQRRALALPERKGDIFRLDPSNPRARALISDIYEDLAIASYFEGLLFHDDAYLRDDELPRLGGSDTRAQLLVDFTHELKRSAERWRPKLLTVRNLYARTVLEPESQQWFGQRLDTFLTAYDYTALMAMPWMEGEHRRPEAWMRELADAVRAHDPAFRKTLFELQTRDWRAGTPIPGDTLQALVRQLQADGVRHLGWYPDDFIGNQPRLPDVRGTLSSRSFPYEER
;
A
#
# COMPACT_ATOMS: atom_id res chain seq x y z
N MET A 1 5.89 -62.31 52.82
CA MET A 1 5.55 -63.70 53.20
C MET A 1 5.19 -64.46 51.94
N ALA A 2 5.57 -65.74 51.85
CA ALA A 2 5.18 -66.72 50.83
C ALA A 2 5.46 -66.39 49.33
N SER A 3 5.91 -67.40 48.59
CA SER A 3 6.24 -67.41 47.15
C SER A 3 5.97 -68.82 46.57
N ILE A 4 6.27 -69.06 45.28
CA ILE A 4 6.20 -70.39 44.58
C ILE A 4 4.73 -70.80 44.29
N LEU A 5 4.29 -71.52 43.24
CA LEU A 5 4.88 -72.28 42.09
C LEU A 5 4.56 -71.61 40.71
N ASP A 6 5.03 -72.07 39.53
CA ASP A 6 6.32 -72.68 39.09
C ASP A 6 6.35 -72.88 37.54
N ASN A 7 7.48 -73.34 37.00
CA ASN A 7 7.80 -74.16 35.78
C ASN A 7 6.69 -74.75 34.85
N LEU A 8 6.95 -75.25 33.62
CA LEU A 8 8.01 -75.10 32.59
C LEU A 8 7.68 -75.99 31.35
N VAL A 9 7.60 -75.41 30.13
CA VAL A 9 8.02 -75.92 28.78
C VAL A 9 7.87 -77.43 28.40
N LEU A 10 7.25 -77.75 27.23
CA LEU A 10 7.94 -78.24 25.97
C LEU A 10 6.96 -78.68 24.83
N ARG A 11 7.41 -78.51 23.57
CA ARG A 11 6.95 -79.09 22.27
C ARG A 11 5.69 -78.49 21.59
N ALA A 12 5.55 -78.51 20.24
CA ALA A 12 6.51 -78.46 19.12
C ALA A 12 5.77 -78.29 17.75
N CYS A 13 6.49 -77.73 16.75
CA CYS A 13 6.31 -77.91 15.29
C CYS A 13 5.16 -77.22 14.47
N LEU A 14 5.60 -76.20 13.71
CA LEU A 14 5.33 -75.91 12.28
C LEU A 14 4.03 -75.26 11.75
N SER A 15 4.26 -74.20 10.94
CA SER A 15 3.42 -73.60 9.85
C SER A 15 2.08 -72.95 10.25
N LEU A 16 1.64 -71.80 9.69
CA LEU A 16 2.08 -71.02 8.51
C LEU A 16 1.70 -69.50 8.69
N PHE A 17 2.15 -68.60 7.79
CA PHE A 17 1.84 -67.15 7.61
C PHE A 17 1.05 -66.42 8.74
N ALA A 18 1.59 -65.47 9.51
CA ALA A 18 2.29 -64.20 9.21
C ALA A 18 1.39 -62.94 9.21
N LEU A 19 1.63 -62.06 10.19
CA LEU A 19 1.58 -60.59 10.10
C LEU A 19 2.58 -60.04 11.13
N LEU A 20 3.36 -59.01 10.77
CA LEU A 20 4.56 -58.60 11.51
C LEU A 20 4.25 -57.68 12.71
N PRO A 21 5.07 -57.70 13.78
CA PRO A 21 4.79 -56.99 15.02
C PRO A 21 5.20 -55.51 14.98
N PHE A 22 4.67 -54.76 15.95
CA PHE A 22 5.05 -53.40 16.31
C PHE A 22 6.58 -53.25 16.44
N ALA A 23 7.18 -52.37 15.63
CA ALA A 23 8.58 -51.97 15.79
C ALA A 23 8.67 -50.82 16.81
N ALA A 24 9.19 -51.11 18.00
CA ALA A 24 9.49 -50.08 18.99
C ALA A 24 10.77 -49.32 18.58
N PHE A 25 10.60 -48.19 17.91
CA PHE A 25 11.70 -47.27 17.65
C PHE A 25 12.03 -46.48 18.92
N ALA A 26 13.26 -46.63 19.41
CA ALA A 26 13.84 -45.67 20.35
C ALA A 26 13.95 -44.31 19.62
N GLY A 27 13.41 -43.26 20.24
CA GLY A 27 13.47 -41.92 19.66
C GLY A 27 14.86 -41.33 19.80
N ASP A 28 15.65 -41.38 18.72
CA ASP A 28 16.81 -40.50 18.57
C ASP A 28 16.29 -39.05 18.55
N THR A 29 16.39 -38.37 19.69
CA THR A 29 16.24 -36.92 19.75
C THR A 29 17.49 -36.30 19.16
N ALA A 30 17.61 -36.35 17.83
CA ALA A 30 18.49 -35.46 17.10
C ALA A 30 18.21 -34.03 17.60
N PRO A 31 19.24 -33.23 17.95
CA PRO A 31 19.01 -31.85 18.32
C PRO A 31 18.28 -31.19 17.14
N ALA A 32 17.16 -30.52 17.42
CA ALA A 32 16.43 -29.82 16.38
C ALA A 32 17.41 -28.87 15.71
N THR A 33 17.74 -29.15 14.44
CA THR A 33 18.53 -28.25 13.62
C THR A 33 17.68 -27.01 13.46
N SER A 34 17.94 -26.01 14.31
CA SER A 34 17.55 -24.64 14.07
C SER A 34 17.93 -24.33 12.63
N THR A 35 16.93 -24.16 11.78
CA THR A 35 17.12 -23.54 10.48
C THR A 35 17.60 -22.14 10.77
N VAL A 36 18.92 -21.99 10.83
CA VAL A 36 19.59 -20.69 10.76
C VAL A 36 19.04 -20.10 9.47
N GLU A 37 18.21 -19.07 9.60
CA GLU A 37 17.84 -18.28 8.44
C GLU A 37 19.14 -17.85 7.78
N VAL A 38 19.29 -18.18 6.50
CA VAL A 38 20.47 -17.76 5.74
C VAL A 38 20.39 -16.24 5.63
N ALA A 39 21.11 -15.56 6.52
CA ALA A 39 21.48 -14.17 6.33
C ALA A 39 22.25 -14.11 5.01
N GLY A 40 21.69 -13.35 4.07
CA GLY A 40 22.08 -13.34 2.67
C GLY A 40 20.90 -12.91 1.78
N GLU A 41 21.21 -12.52 0.55
CA GLU A 41 20.24 -12.22 -0.52
C GLU A 41 19.27 -11.04 -0.28
N ARG A 42 19.46 -10.22 0.75
CA ARG A 42 18.77 -8.92 0.86
C ARG A 42 19.56 -7.81 0.17
N LEU A 43 18.87 -7.06 -0.68
CA LEU A 43 19.31 -5.86 -1.36
C LEU A 43 18.66 -4.64 -0.67
N LEU A 44 19.47 -3.67 -0.29
CA LEU A 44 19.08 -2.28 -0.03
C LEU A 44 19.22 -1.49 -1.34
N VAL A 45 18.32 -0.56 -1.63
CA VAL A 45 18.49 0.39 -2.73
C VAL A 45 18.29 1.81 -2.19
N LEU A 46 19.21 2.71 -2.53
CA LEU A 46 19.21 4.11 -2.06
C LEU A 46 18.92 5.04 -3.23
N SER A 47 17.88 5.87 -3.14
CA SER A 47 17.51 6.88 -4.14
C SER A 47 17.97 8.27 -3.69
N TYR A 48 18.92 8.83 -4.44
CA TYR A 48 19.44 10.18 -4.31
C TYR A 48 18.99 11.03 -5.51
N HIS A 49 18.84 12.33 -5.30
CA HIS A 49 18.52 13.29 -6.36
C HIS A 49 19.67 14.31 -6.48
N ASP A 50 19.55 15.48 -5.83
CA ASP A 50 20.58 16.53 -5.88
C ASP A 50 21.68 16.34 -4.81
N ILE A 51 22.94 16.55 -5.19
CA ILE A 51 24.12 16.44 -4.32
C ILE A 51 24.98 17.70 -4.45
N ARG A 52 24.86 18.65 -3.51
CA ARG A 52 25.54 19.96 -3.58
C ARG A 52 26.08 20.43 -2.23
N ASP A 53 26.89 21.48 -2.23
CA ASP A 53 27.61 21.94 -1.04
C ASP A 53 26.80 22.90 -0.14
N ASP A 54 25.73 23.51 -0.65
CA ASP A 54 24.97 24.60 0.00
C ASP A 54 23.58 24.18 0.53
N VAL A 55 23.37 22.88 0.77
CA VAL A 55 22.10 22.34 1.29
C VAL A 55 21.91 22.70 2.77
N ALA A 56 20.74 23.26 3.11
CA ALA A 56 20.38 23.58 4.49
C ALA A 56 20.26 22.31 5.36
N ARG A 57 20.57 22.44 6.66
CA ARG A 57 20.49 21.31 7.61
C ARG A 57 19.05 20.81 7.88
N LYS A 58 18.04 21.64 7.62
CA LYS A 58 16.61 21.28 7.70
C LYS A 58 15.79 22.31 6.94
N GLY A 59 14.78 21.88 6.19
CA GLY A 59 13.89 22.78 5.45
C GLY A 59 14.63 23.54 4.34
N ASP A 60 15.49 22.84 3.60
CA ASP A 60 15.96 23.33 2.31
C ASP A 60 14.75 23.44 1.35
N PRO A 61 14.70 24.43 0.43
CA PRO A 61 13.68 24.49 -0.60
C PRO A 61 13.64 23.24 -1.50
N ASP A 62 14.76 22.53 -1.64
CA ASP A 62 14.83 21.20 -2.24
C ASP A 62 14.81 20.11 -1.16
N GLY A 63 13.65 19.46 -1.02
CA GLY A 63 13.45 18.37 -0.07
C GLY A 63 14.21 17.07 -0.40
N TYR A 64 14.79 16.95 -1.60
CA TYR A 64 15.54 15.76 -2.06
C TYR A 64 17.05 16.01 -2.19
N ALA A 65 17.50 17.24 -1.90
CA ALA A 65 18.91 17.56 -1.87
C ALA A 65 19.60 16.96 -0.63
N VAL A 66 20.77 16.36 -0.84
CA VAL A 66 21.67 15.89 0.22
C VAL A 66 22.99 16.64 0.09
N SER A 67 23.49 17.17 1.20
CA SER A 67 24.78 17.86 1.18
C SER A 67 25.92 16.92 0.76
N THR A 68 26.89 17.39 -0.03
CA THR A 68 28.09 16.61 -0.41
C THR A 68 28.79 16.01 0.83
N GLN A 69 28.77 16.75 1.95
CA GLN A 69 29.30 16.28 3.23
C GLN A 69 28.50 15.09 3.81
N ASN A 70 27.16 15.15 3.84
CA ASN A 70 26.36 14.02 4.31
C ASN A 70 26.47 12.84 3.34
N PHE A 71 26.43 13.06 2.03
CA PHE A 71 26.61 11.99 1.04
C PHE A 71 27.98 11.28 1.18
N ALA A 72 29.08 12.03 1.35
CA ALA A 72 30.38 11.44 1.66
C ALA A 72 30.35 10.62 2.96
N ALA A 73 29.72 11.14 4.01
CA ALA A 73 29.55 10.43 5.27
C ALA A 73 28.68 9.16 5.13
N HIS A 74 27.69 9.14 4.22
CA HIS A 74 26.91 7.94 3.88
C HIS A 74 27.81 6.85 3.29
N LEU A 75 28.71 7.20 2.37
CA LEU A 75 29.65 6.23 1.79
C LEU A 75 30.63 5.69 2.84
N ASP A 76 31.19 6.57 3.70
CA ASP A 76 32.02 6.19 4.85
C ASP A 76 31.27 5.24 5.80
N TRP A 77 30.00 5.52 6.11
CA TRP A 77 29.20 4.72 7.04
C TRP A 77 28.83 3.36 6.47
N LEU A 78 28.47 3.29 5.18
CA LEU A 78 28.20 2.02 4.49
C LEU A 78 29.46 1.14 4.51
N SER A 79 30.61 1.70 4.14
CA SER A 79 31.93 1.05 4.21
C SER A 79 32.24 0.54 5.62
N GLY A 80 32.04 1.39 6.63
CA GLY A 80 32.30 1.08 8.04
C GLY A 80 31.30 0.16 8.73
N HIS A 81 30.21 -0.25 8.05
CA HIS A 81 29.21 -1.19 8.55
C HIS A 81 29.06 -2.43 7.65
N ASP A 82 30.09 -2.76 6.86
CA ASP A 82 30.15 -3.89 5.91
C ASP A 82 29.02 -3.91 4.86
N TYR A 83 28.43 -2.76 4.52
CA TYR A 83 27.54 -2.70 3.36
C TYR A 83 28.37 -2.82 2.07
N HIS A 84 27.81 -3.49 1.07
CA HIS A 84 28.54 -3.89 -0.13
C HIS A 84 27.84 -3.34 -1.39
N PRO A 85 28.31 -2.19 -1.92
CA PRO A 85 27.77 -1.62 -3.15
C PRO A 85 27.91 -2.57 -4.36
N VAL A 86 26.79 -2.82 -5.03
CA VAL A 86 26.66 -3.75 -6.17
C VAL A 86 26.12 -3.06 -7.41
N SER A 87 26.51 -3.57 -8.58
CA SER A 87 26.00 -3.10 -9.87
C SER A 87 24.60 -3.66 -10.18
N LEU A 88 23.83 -2.97 -11.03
CA LEU A 88 22.59 -3.53 -11.59
C LEU A 88 22.86 -4.86 -12.33
N GLY A 89 24.04 -5.02 -12.95
CA GLY A 89 24.49 -6.28 -13.55
C GLY A 89 24.57 -7.44 -12.56
N GLU A 90 24.93 -7.19 -11.30
CA GLU A 90 24.98 -8.20 -10.23
C GLU A 90 23.60 -8.50 -9.64
N VAL A 91 22.74 -7.48 -9.48
CA VAL A 91 21.31 -7.70 -9.13
C VAL A 91 20.62 -8.57 -10.21
N LEU A 92 20.90 -8.30 -11.48
CA LEU A 92 20.45 -9.11 -12.61
C LEU A 92 21.04 -10.52 -12.64
N ALA A 93 22.27 -10.73 -12.15
CA ALA A 93 22.84 -12.08 -12.04
C ALA A 93 22.22 -12.87 -10.88
N ALA A 94 21.87 -12.19 -9.79
CA ALA A 94 21.20 -12.79 -8.63
C ALA A 94 19.77 -13.23 -8.95
N SER A 95 18.98 -12.41 -9.66
CA SER A 95 17.60 -12.77 -10.05
C SER A 95 17.51 -14.01 -10.95
N ARG A 96 18.57 -14.30 -11.71
CA ARG A 96 18.70 -15.51 -12.53
C ARG A 96 19.38 -16.69 -11.81
N GLY A 97 19.78 -16.53 -10.54
CA GLY A 97 20.50 -17.54 -9.77
C GLY A 97 21.93 -17.82 -10.25
N GLU A 98 22.51 -16.93 -11.06
CA GLU A 98 23.86 -17.09 -11.63
C GLU A 98 24.97 -16.77 -10.60
N ARG A 99 24.70 -15.80 -9.72
CA ARG A 99 25.59 -15.39 -8.63
C ARG A 99 24.76 -14.73 -7.52
N ALA A 100 24.82 -15.25 -6.30
CA ALA A 100 24.20 -14.61 -5.14
C ALA A 100 24.80 -13.22 -4.88
N LEU A 101 23.96 -12.30 -4.40
CA LEU A 101 24.42 -11.03 -3.85
C LEU A 101 25.25 -11.26 -2.57
N PRO A 102 26.22 -10.38 -2.27
CA PRO A 102 26.88 -10.39 -0.97
C PRO A 102 25.90 -10.01 0.15
N ASP A 103 26.26 -10.30 1.40
CA ASP A 103 25.54 -9.78 2.57
C ASP A 103 25.51 -8.24 2.52
N LYS A 104 24.42 -7.64 3.02
CA LYS A 104 24.22 -6.19 3.06
C LYS A 104 24.48 -5.50 1.69
N ALA A 105 24.04 -6.13 0.60
CA ALA A 105 24.20 -5.57 -0.74
C ALA A 105 23.45 -4.24 -0.90
N VAL A 106 24.07 -3.26 -1.55
CA VAL A 106 23.46 -1.93 -1.78
C VAL A 106 23.54 -1.54 -3.25
N LEU A 107 22.42 -1.17 -3.87
CA LEU A 107 22.44 -0.46 -5.14
C LEU A 107 22.29 1.05 -4.87
N LEU A 108 23.27 1.84 -5.28
CA LEU A 108 23.20 3.30 -5.25
C LEU A 108 22.51 3.78 -6.54
N THR A 109 21.40 4.50 -6.41
CA THR A 109 20.64 5.06 -7.54
C THR A 109 20.59 6.59 -7.44
N PHE A 110 20.82 7.27 -8.55
CA PHE A 110 20.69 8.71 -8.69
C PHE A 110 19.65 9.00 -9.77
N ASP A 111 18.62 9.76 -9.44
CA ASP A 111 17.47 10.01 -10.31
C ASP A 111 17.62 11.35 -11.05
N ASP A 112 16.65 11.66 -11.92
CA ASP A 112 16.53 12.84 -12.80
C ASP A 112 17.64 13.11 -13.83
N GLY A 113 18.90 12.79 -13.51
CA GLY A 113 20.07 13.15 -14.31
C GLY A 113 20.60 14.56 -14.02
N LEU A 114 20.58 14.99 -12.76
CA LEU A 114 21.13 16.28 -12.34
C LEU A 114 22.67 16.35 -12.48
N ARG A 115 23.19 17.52 -12.87
CA ARG A 115 24.63 17.76 -13.09
C ARG A 115 25.48 17.54 -11.85
N SER A 116 24.90 17.76 -10.67
CA SER A 116 25.49 17.52 -9.36
C SER A 116 25.98 16.08 -9.17
N VAL A 117 25.31 15.10 -9.79
CA VAL A 117 25.75 13.70 -9.81
C VAL A 117 27.15 13.57 -10.44
N TYR A 118 27.48 14.35 -11.47
CA TYR A 118 28.81 14.34 -12.07
C TYR A 118 29.82 15.20 -11.31
N THR A 119 29.43 16.35 -10.74
CA THR A 119 30.38 17.28 -10.10
C THR A 119 30.70 16.94 -8.63
N HIS A 120 29.77 16.35 -7.88
CA HIS A 120 29.94 16.04 -6.46
C HIS A 120 29.92 14.54 -6.16
N ALA A 121 28.95 13.77 -6.69
CA ALA A 121 28.81 12.35 -6.36
C ALA A 121 29.83 11.45 -7.09
N PHE A 122 29.97 11.59 -8.40
CA PHE A 122 30.84 10.75 -9.24
C PHE A 122 32.33 10.78 -8.88
N PRO A 123 32.94 11.91 -8.46
CA PRO A 123 34.30 11.91 -7.92
C PRO A 123 34.46 11.02 -6.68
N LEU A 124 33.45 10.99 -5.80
CA LEU A 124 33.43 10.14 -4.61
C LEU A 124 33.20 8.68 -4.99
N LEU A 125 32.22 8.37 -5.85
CA LEU A 125 32.01 7.00 -6.37
C LEU A 125 33.29 6.42 -7.01
N ARG A 126 34.02 7.22 -7.79
CA ARG A 126 35.34 6.84 -8.34
C ARG A 126 36.41 6.60 -7.27
N ALA A 127 36.43 7.39 -6.20
CA ALA A 127 37.41 7.25 -5.12
C ALA A 127 37.18 5.99 -4.26
N TYR A 128 35.92 5.60 -4.06
CA TYR A 128 35.54 4.39 -3.33
C TYR A 128 35.48 3.13 -4.23
N GLY A 129 35.46 3.30 -5.56
CA GLY A 129 35.25 2.22 -6.51
C GLY A 129 33.82 1.66 -6.50
N TYR A 130 32.85 2.46 -6.06
CA TYR A 130 31.47 2.03 -5.86
C TYR A 130 30.66 2.11 -7.16
N PRO A 131 30.00 1.02 -7.58
CA PRO A 131 29.06 1.06 -8.70
C PRO A 131 27.79 1.85 -8.35
N ALA A 132 27.17 2.44 -9.36
CA ALA A 132 25.92 3.16 -9.24
C ALA A 132 25.08 3.07 -10.52
N LEU A 133 23.78 3.33 -10.38
CA LEU A 133 22.84 3.53 -11.48
C LEU A 133 22.44 5.00 -11.52
N VAL A 134 22.42 5.60 -12.72
CA VAL A 134 21.98 6.98 -12.94
C VAL A 134 20.80 6.95 -13.91
N ALA A 135 19.60 7.25 -13.44
CA ALA A 135 18.40 7.32 -14.26
C ALA A 135 18.22 8.76 -14.78
N VAL A 136 18.01 8.92 -16.08
CA VAL A 136 17.95 10.25 -16.71
C VAL A 136 16.63 10.49 -17.45
N VAL A 137 16.04 11.67 -17.27
CA VAL A 137 14.93 12.14 -18.11
C VAL A 137 15.53 12.64 -19.41
N THR A 138 15.32 11.93 -20.52
CA THR A 138 16.15 12.19 -21.73
C THR A 138 15.85 13.54 -22.40
N ASP A 139 14.63 14.08 -22.28
CA ASP A 139 14.29 15.46 -22.71
C ASP A 139 14.97 16.54 -21.86
N TRP A 140 15.37 16.23 -20.61
CA TRP A 140 16.09 17.16 -19.74
C TRP A 140 17.61 17.14 -20.00
N VAL A 141 18.15 15.99 -20.44
CA VAL A 141 19.55 15.87 -20.92
C VAL A 141 19.74 16.53 -22.29
N ASP A 142 18.74 16.44 -23.18
CA ASP A 142 18.70 17.15 -24.48
C ASP A 142 18.09 18.56 -24.40
N LEU A 143 17.91 19.14 -23.19
CA LEU A 143 17.13 20.36 -22.97
C LEU A 143 17.66 21.57 -23.77
N PRO A 144 16.87 22.12 -24.73
CA PRO A 144 17.35 23.19 -25.59
C PRO A 144 17.67 24.49 -24.84
N ALA A 145 18.76 25.16 -25.22
CA ALA A 145 19.17 26.44 -24.65
C ALA A 145 18.04 27.48 -24.74
N GLY A 146 17.53 27.92 -23.58
CA GLY A 146 16.41 28.85 -23.45
C GLY A 146 15.07 28.20 -23.05
N ARG A 147 14.94 26.87 -23.09
CA ARG A 147 13.87 26.16 -22.39
C ARG A 147 14.23 26.05 -20.91
N GLN A 148 13.22 25.95 -20.06
CA GLN A 148 13.35 25.72 -18.62
C GLN A 148 12.42 24.58 -18.18
N VAL A 149 12.81 23.90 -17.10
CA VAL A 149 12.01 22.88 -16.40
C VAL A 149 11.58 23.46 -15.06
N ASP A 150 10.32 23.26 -14.67
CA ASP A 150 9.90 23.52 -13.28
C ASP A 150 10.25 22.29 -12.43
N TYR A 151 11.29 22.44 -11.62
CA TYR A 151 11.79 21.39 -10.72
C TYR A 151 11.28 21.58 -9.27
N GLY A 152 10.54 22.66 -8.99
CA GLY A 152 10.03 23.01 -7.65
C GLY A 152 10.80 24.16 -6.97
N PRO A 153 12.07 23.98 -6.53
CA PRO A 153 12.82 25.02 -5.81
C PRO A 153 13.07 26.28 -6.63
N ARG A 154 13.22 26.11 -7.95
CA ARG A 154 13.37 27.15 -8.97
C ARG A 154 13.13 26.55 -10.37
N MET A 155 13.12 27.41 -11.39
CA MET A 155 13.29 26.97 -12.77
C MET A 155 14.72 26.42 -12.98
N PHE A 156 14.81 25.23 -13.55
CA PHE A 156 16.05 24.57 -13.98
C PHE A 156 16.27 24.80 -15.48
N THR A 157 17.52 24.68 -15.91
CA THR A 157 18.05 25.01 -17.23
C THR A 157 18.98 23.91 -17.73
N HIS A 158 19.44 23.99 -18.99
CA HIS A 158 20.38 23.00 -19.54
C HIS A 158 21.71 22.89 -18.78
N ASP A 159 22.06 23.90 -17.96
CA ASP A 159 23.27 23.88 -17.13
C ASP A 159 23.08 23.10 -15.82
N ASP A 160 21.84 22.75 -15.46
CA ASP A 160 21.50 22.06 -14.21
C ASP A 160 21.46 20.53 -14.37
N PHE A 161 21.39 20.04 -15.61
CA PHE A 161 21.33 18.61 -15.96
C PHE A 161 22.68 18.08 -16.48
N LEU A 162 22.83 16.76 -16.48
CA LEU A 162 23.96 16.06 -17.09
C LEU A 162 23.94 16.25 -18.62
N THR A 163 25.12 16.31 -19.22
CA THR A 163 25.29 16.23 -20.68
C THR A 163 25.65 14.82 -21.13
N TRP A 164 25.35 14.48 -22.39
CA TRP A 164 25.80 13.22 -22.99
C TRP A 164 27.32 13.01 -22.98
N ALA A 165 28.13 14.08 -22.89
CA ALA A 165 29.58 13.96 -22.73
C ALA A 165 29.95 13.44 -21.33
N GLN A 166 29.30 13.95 -20.29
CA GLN A 166 29.51 13.52 -18.89
C GLN A 166 29.00 12.09 -18.68
N LEU A 167 27.81 11.75 -19.19
CA LEU A 167 27.27 10.40 -19.13
C LEU A 167 28.18 9.37 -19.82
N ARG A 168 28.82 9.73 -20.94
CA ARG A 168 29.85 8.90 -21.60
C ARG A 168 31.11 8.72 -20.74
N GLU A 169 31.61 9.76 -20.08
CA GLU A 169 32.75 9.61 -19.14
C GLU A 169 32.38 8.67 -17.98
N MET A 170 31.20 8.86 -17.40
CA MET A 170 30.69 8.05 -16.29
C MET A 170 30.60 6.57 -16.70
N GLN A 171 29.92 6.28 -17.81
CA GLN A 171 29.80 4.92 -18.36
C GLN A 171 31.17 4.30 -18.72
N ALA A 172 32.11 5.08 -19.26
CA ALA A 172 33.43 4.60 -19.66
C ALA A 172 34.30 4.09 -18.49
N THR A 173 33.95 4.40 -17.24
CA THR A 173 34.61 3.83 -16.06
C THR A 173 34.18 2.39 -15.75
N GLY A 174 33.02 1.95 -16.24
CA GLY A 174 32.37 0.71 -15.83
C GLY A 174 31.72 0.73 -14.43
N LEU A 175 31.81 1.85 -13.69
CA LEU A 175 31.14 2.00 -12.39
C LEU A 175 29.68 2.44 -12.53
N VAL A 176 29.36 3.26 -13.55
CA VAL A 176 28.02 3.82 -13.74
C VAL A 176 27.29 3.14 -14.88
N GLU A 177 26.10 2.61 -14.59
CA GLU A 177 25.12 2.22 -15.60
C GLU A 177 24.04 3.31 -15.74
N VAL A 178 23.69 3.67 -16.97
CA VAL A 178 22.66 4.69 -17.23
C VAL A 178 21.32 4.01 -17.52
N ALA A 179 20.28 4.44 -16.81
CA ALA A 179 18.91 3.94 -16.91
C ALA A 179 17.95 4.99 -17.46
N SER A 180 16.76 4.55 -17.87
CA SER A 180 15.68 5.47 -18.24
C SER A 180 15.03 6.08 -17.00
N HIS A 181 14.74 7.38 -17.04
CA HIS A 181 13.73 8.03 -16.20
C HIS A 181 12.59 8.60 -17.05
N SER A 182 12.14 7.84 -18.06
CA SER A 182 11.26 8.26 -19.17
C SER A 182 11.94 9.16 -20.23
N HIS A 183 11.17 9.64 -21.22
CA HIS A 183 11.59 10.75 -22.09
C HIS A 183 11.02 12.07 -21.57
N ASP A 184 9.70 12.17 -21.44
CA ASP A 184 8.91 13.31 -20.97
C ASP A 184 7.65 12.81 -20.20
N LEU A 185 7.83 11.93 -19.20
CA LEU A 185 6.77 11.56 -18.24
C LEU A 185 7.04 12.09 -16.81
N HIS A 186 8.14 12.81 -16.58
CA HIS A 186 8.45 13.43 -15.29
C HIS A 186 7.69 14.75 -15.09
N HIS A 187 6.36 14.69 -15.22
CA HIS A 187 5.47 15.81 -14.97
C HIS A 187 4.05 15.33 -14.56
N GLY A 188 3.20 16.26 -14.14
CA GLY A 188 1.79 16.00 -13.91
C GLY A 188 0.94 16.09 -15.19
N LEU A 189 -0.06 15.23 -15.33
CA LEU A 189 -1.14 15.33 -16.33
C LEU A 189 -2.48 15.59 -15.65
N GLN A 190 -3.35 16.35 -16.32
CA GLN A 190 -4.72 16.53 -15.85
C GLN A 190 -5.44 15.19 -15.80
N SER A 191 -5.99 14.86 -14.63
CA SER A 191 -6.46 13.52 -14.25
C SER A 191 -7.95 13.44 -13.96
N ASN A 192 -8.66 14.57 -14.01
CA ASN A 192 -10.11 14.67 -13.81
C ASN A 192 -10.65 16.00 -14.38
N PRO A 193 -11.98 16.18 -14.47
CA PRO A 193 -12.59 17.43 -14.94
C PRO A 193 -12.22 18.68 -14.14
N GLN A 194 -11.82 18.53 -12.86
CA GLN A 194 -11.56 19.64 -11.94
C GLN A 194 -10.09 20.10 -11.91
N GLY A 195 -9.23 19.53 -12.75
CA GLY A 195 -7.87 20.04 -12.97
C GLY A 195 -6.79 19.48 -12.03
N ASN A 196 -7.03 18.36 -11.34
CA ASN A 196 -5.96 17.73 -10.55
C ASN A 196 -4.87 17.16 -11.45
N MET A 197 -3.61 17.45 -11.11
CA MET A 197 -2.43 16.99 -11.84
C MET A 197 -1.80 15.79 -11.13
N THR A 198 -1.81 14.61 -11.74
CA THR A 198 -1.20 13.36 -11.23
C THR A 198 -0.09 12.87 -12.17
N PRO A 199 0.88 12.04 -11.73
CA PRO A 199 2.02 11.64 -12.53
C PRO A 199 1.67 11.07 -13.92
N ALA A 200 2.33 11.57 -14.97
CA ALA A 200 1.96 11.30 -16.36
C ALA A 200 2.00 9.81 -16.74
N ALA A 201 2.87 9.02 -16.10
CA ALA A 201 3.05 7.59 -16.36
C ALA A 201 1.83 6.72 -15.98
N ILE A 202 1.08 7.05 -14.93
CA ILE A 202 -0.05 6.23 -14.42
C ILE A 202 -1.44 6.79 -14.74
N THR A 203 -1.47 7.99 -15.32
CA THR A 203 -2.69 8.80 -15.48
C THR A 203 -3.25 8.62 -16.87
N ARG A 204 -4.53 8.22 -17.00
CA ARG A 204 -5.29 8.42 -18.23
C ARG A 204 -5.72 9.89 -18.29
N ARG A 205 -5.16 10.66 -19.24
CA ARG A 205 -5.35 12.11 -19.29
C ARG A 205 -6.82 12.49 -19.49
N TYR A 206 -7.35 13.42 -18.70
CA TYR A 206 -8.61 14.07 -19.00
C TYR A 206 -8.39 15.23 -19.99
N ASP A 207 -9.02 15.15 -21.17
CA ASP A 207 -9.03 16.21 -22.17
C ASP A 207 -10.21 17.15 -21.88
N ALA A 208 -9.92 18.35 -21.38
CA ALA A 208 -10.92 19.38 -21.05
C ALA A 208 -11.63 19.97 -22.29
N THR A 209 -11.06 19.83 -23.49
CA THR A 209 -11.65 20.31 -24.75
C THR A 209 -12.62 19.28 -25.32
N ALA A 210 -12.19 18.02 -25.40
CA ALA A 210 -13.03 16.89 -25.81
C ALA A 210 -13.98 16.39 -24.70
N ARG A 211 -13.79 16.88 -23.47
CA ARG A 211 -14.54 16.53 -22.24
C ARG A 211 -14.59 15.02 -21.94
N ARG A 212 -13.49 14.32 -22.17
CA ARG A 212 -13.37 12.87 -21.98
C ARG A 212 -12.03 12.48 -21.39
N TYR A 213 -11.99 11.27 -20.85
CA TYR A 213 -10.74 10.58 -20.56
C TYR A 213 -10.09 10.02 -21.84
N GLU A 214 -8.77 9.94 -21.79
CA GLU A 214 -7.91 9.14 -22.66
C GLU A 214 -8.32 7.65 -22.58
N SER A 215 -8.50 7.02 -23.74
CA SER A 215 -8.79 5.59 -23.81
C SER A 215 -7.55 4.74 -23.51
N GLU A 216 -7.73 3.47 -23.16
CA GLU A 216 -6.59 2.58 -22.89
C GLU A 216 -5.63 2.45 -24.09
N GLY A 217 -6.15 2.48 -25.32
CA GLY A 217 -5.33 2.44 -26.53
C GLY A 217 -4.46 3.69 -26.70
N GLU A 218 -5.01 4.88 -26.42
CA GLU A 218 -4.28 6.15 -26.45
C GLU A 218 -3.23 6.21 -25.33
N TYR A 219 -3.59 5.79 -24.10
CA TYR A 219 -2.67 5.67 -22.97
C TYR A 219 -1.49 4.73 -23.29
N ARG A 220 -1.77 3.50 -23.75
CA ARG A 220 -0.73 2.53 -24.13
C ARG A 220 0.17 3.06 -25.25
N ALA A 221 -0.39 3.75 -26.24
CA ALA A 221 0.38 4.35 -27.32
C ALA A 221 1.30 5.49 -26.83
N ARG A 222 0.81 6.35 -25.93
CA ARG A 222 1.60 7.45 -25.33
C ARG A 222 2.77 6.92 -24.49
N ILE A 223 2.51 5.99 -23.57
CA ILE A 223 3.56 5.41 -22.72
C ILE A 223 4.59 4.66 -23.58
N ARG A 224 4.16 3.93 -24.62
CA ARG A 224 5.07 3.26 -25.56
C ARG A 224 5.96 4.25 -26.32
N ALA A 225 5.37 5.30 -26.91
CA ALA A 225 6.13 6.26 -27.71
C ALA A 225 7.19 7.02 -26.90
N ASP A 226 6.88 7.36 -25.64
CA ASP A 226 7.83 7.96 -24.70
C ASP A 226 9.02 7.03 -24.41
N LEU A 227 8.73 5.78 -24.02
CA LEU A 227 9.76 4.82 -23.66
C LEU A 227 10.59 4.35 -24.86
N GLU A 228 9.99 4.29 -26.05
CA GLU A 228 10.70 4.08 -27.31
C GLU A 228 11.68 5.25 -27.58
N ALA A 229 11.23 6.51 -27.44
CA ALA A 229 12.08 7.70 -27.61
C ALA A 229 13.23 7.78 -26.60
N SER A 230 13.00 7.42 -25.33
CA SER A 230 14.03 7.37 -24.30
C SER A 230 15.06 6.27 -24.60
N ALA A 231 14.60 5.05 -24.89
CA ALA A 231 15.48 3.92 -25.18
C ALA A 231 16.28 4.07 -26.49
N ASP A 232 15.70 4.67 -27.53
CA ASP A 232 16.42 5.00 -28.77
C ASP A 232 17.42 6.14 -28.58
N THR A 233 17.14 7.09 -27.69
CA THR A 233 18.06 8.17 -27.35
C THR A 233 19.27 7.68 -26.55
N LEU A 234 19.06 6.85 -25.53
CA LEU A 234 20.15 6.20 -24.81
C LEU A 234 20.98 5.29 -25.73
N GLN A 235 20.34 4.54 -26.63
CA GLN A 235 21.05 3.73 -27.63
C GLN A 235 21.87 4.56 -28.63
N ARG A 236 21.35 5.72 -29.07
CA ARG A 236 22.04 6.64 -29.97
C ARG A 236 23.25 7.29 -29.31
N GLU A 237 23.08 7.78 -28.08
CA GLU A 237 24.09 8.60 -27.43
C GLU A 237 25.13 7.77 -26.66
N LEU A 238 24.72 6.70 -25.97
CA LEU A 238 25.59 5.89 -25.09
C LEU A 238 25.98 4.54 -25.69
N GLY A 239 25.38 4.14 -26.81
CA GLY A 239 25.67 2.88 -27.50
C GLY A 239 24.95 1.65 -26.93
N VAL A 240 24.10 1.81 -25.92
CA VAL A 240 23.35 0.73 -25.26
C VAL A 240 21.88 1.11 -25.06
N ARG A 241 20.94 0.16 -25.21
CA ARG A 241 19.56 0.34 -24.72
C ARG A 241 19.53 0.23 -23.18
N PRO A 242 18.67 0.99 -22.48
CA PRO A 242 18.49 0.84 -21.04
C PRO A 242 17.96 -0.56 -20.70
N ARG A 243 18.49 -1.14 -19.62
CA ARG A 243 18.01 -2.41 -19.03
C ARG A 243 17.03 -2.20 -17.87
N ALA A 244 16.91 -0.96 -17.41
CA ALA A 244 16.06 -0.58 -16.29
C ALA A 244 15.36 0.76 -16.53
N ILE A 245 14.21 0.93 -15.88
CA ILE A 245 13.51 2.19 -15.74
C ILE A 245 13.30 2.52 -14.26
N VAL A 246 13.78 3.69 -13.82
CA VAL A 246 13.24 4.30 -12.61
C VAL A 246 11.98 5.05 -13.05
N TRP A 247 10.86 4.88 -12.35
CA TRP A 247 9.63 5.59 -12.70
C TRP A 247 9.57 6.96 -12.00
N PRO A 248 9.27 8.06 -12.72
CA PRO A 248 9.00 9.37 -12.13
C PRO A 248 8.02 9.27 -10.95
N TYR A 249 8.40 9.84 -9.80
CA TYR A 249 7.62 9.79 -8.55
C TYR A 249 7.24 8.37 -8.06
N ALA A 250 7.98 7.33 -8.48
CA ALA A 250 7.58 5.91 -8.36
C ALA A 250 6.22 5.55 -8.97
N ALA A 251 5.70 6.38 -9.88
CA ALA A 251 4.39 6.18 -10.46
C ALA A 251 4.44 5.18 -11.63
N TYR A 252 4.09 3.92 -11.35
CA TYR A 252 3.97 2.87 -12.37
C TYR A 252 2.74 1.98 -12.17
N ASN A 253 2.50 1.08 -13.12
CA ASN A 253 1.50 0.02 -13.04
C ASN A 253 1.93 -1.19 -13.90
N SER A 254 1.12 -2.27 -13.94
CA SER A 254 1.48 -3.45 -14.73
C SER A 254 1.60 -3.07 -16.21
N VAL A 255 0.67 -2.27 -16.74
CA VAL A 255 0.63 -1.88 -18.15
C VAL A 255 1.84 -1.04 -18.57
N SER A 256 2.38 -0.20 -17.68
CA SER A 256 3.58 0.58 -17.95
C SER A 256 4.85 -0.27 -17.87
N ASN A 257 4.91 -1.23 -16.92
CA ASN A 257 5.98 -2.23 -16.86
C ASN A 257 5.96 -3.19 -18.06
N ASP A 258 4.80 -3.73 -18.46
CA ASP A 258 4.61 -4.58 -19.65
C ASP A 258 5.24 -3.91 -20.89
N ILE A 259 5.00 -2.60 -21.06
CA ILE A 259 5.56 -1.82 -22.16
C ILE A 259 7.07 -1.68 -22.02
N ALA A 260 7.57 -1.31 -20.84
CA ALA A 260 9.00 -1.16 -20.57
C ALA A 260 9.79 -2.46 -20.82
N GLU A 261 9.27 -3.61 -20.37
CA GLU A 261 9.86 -4.93 -20.61
C GLU A 261 9.93 -5.24 -22.11
N THR A 262 8.87 -4.99 -22.89
CA THR A 262 8.90 -5.18 -24.36
C THR A 262 9.90 -4.28 -25.10
N LEU A 263 10.48 -3.28 -24.43
CA LEU A 263 11.49 -2.37 -24.96
C LEU A 263 12.91 -2.65 -24.43
N GLY A 264 13.06 -3.67 -23.58
CA GLY A 264 14.32 -4.13 -22.99
C GLY A 264 14.55 -3.71 -21.53
N MET A 265 13.63 -2.95 -20.93
CA MET A 265 13.73 -2.45 -19.55
C MET A 265 13.01 -3.39 -18.57
N SER A 266 13.58 -4.58 -18.35
CA SER A 266 13.01 -5.64 -17.49
C SER A 266 13.31 -5.50 -15.99
N VAL A 267 13.76 -4.31 -15.56
CA VAL A 267 13.91 -3.93 -14.15
C VAL A 267 13.22 -2.60 -13.95
N SER A 268 12.39 -2.48 -12.92
CA SER A 268 11.82 -1.20 -12.53
C SER A 268 11.85 -0.94 -11.03
N PHE A 269 11.86 0.34 -10.67
CA PHE A 269 12.06 0.80 -9.30
C PHE A 269 10.86 1.58 -8.74
N ASP A 270 10.73 1.48 -7.43
CA ASP A 270 9.73 2.15 -6.59
C ASP A 270 10.43 3.13 -5.61
N LEU A 271 9.67 3.70 -4.68
CA LEU A 271 10.12 4.41 -3.48
C LEU A 271 9.45 3.87 -2.20
N GLU A 272 8.60 2.83 -2.29
CA GLU A 272 8.07 2.10 -1.13
C GLU A 272 8.91 0.87 -0.75
N GLY A 273 9.40 0.84 0.50
CA GLY A 273 10.16 -0.24 1.13
C GLY A 273 11.64 0.10 1.37
N ARG A 274 12.36 -0.77 2.12
CA ARG A 274 13.75 -0.52 2.59
C ARG A 274 14.75 -1.58 2.09
N GLU A 275 14.60 -2.82 2.53
CA GLU A 275 15.40 -3.97 2.09
C GLU A 275 14.48 -5.07 1.55
N GLN A 276 14.85 -5.69 0.43
CA GLN A 276 14.07 -6.74 -0.24
C GLN A 276 14.93 -7.95 -0.61
N LYS A 277 14.32 -9.13 -0.71
CA LYS A 277 14.96 -10.27 -1.40
C LYS A 277 14.86 -10.08 -2.91
N VAL A 278 15.94 -10.41 -3.63
CA VAL A 278 15.95 -10.33 -5.10
C VAL A 278 15.31 -11.59 -5.68
N GLY A 279 14.07 -11.47 -6.14
CA GLY A 279 13.34 -12.52 -6.85
C GLY A 279 13.66 -12.58 -8.35
N SER A 280 12.97 -13.45 -9.07
CA SER A 280 13.03 -13.51 -10.54
C SER A 280 12.26 -12.38 -11.23
N ASP A 281 11.24 -11.84 -10.57
CA ASP A 281 10.58 -10.59 -10.97
C ASP A 281 11.36 -9.41 -10.38
N LEU A 282 11.67 -8.42 -11.22
CA LEU A 282 12.44 -7.22 -10.87
C LEU A 282 11.64 -5.93 -11.14
N HIS A 283 10.33 -6.03 -11.29
CA HIS A 283 9.44 -4.87 -11.31
C HIS A 283 9.19 -4.32 -9.91
N GLY A 284 9.23 -2.99 -9.75
CA GLY A 284 8.89 -2.33 -8.49
C GLY A 284 9.85 -2.58 -7.33
N LEU A 285 11.15 -2.77 -7.61
CA LEU A 285 12.18 -2.91 -6.58
C LEU A 285 12.13 -1.71 -5.62
N ALA A 286 11.94 -2.01 -4.34
CA ALA A 286 11.88 -1.02 -3.27
C ALA A 286 13.18 -0.19 -3.20
N ARG A 287 13.05 1.09 -2.85
CA ARG A 287 14.17 2.00 -2.63
C ARG A 287 13.87 2.92 -1.46
N LEU A 288 14.82 3.10 -0.56
CA LEU A 288 14.78 4.14 0.44
C LEU A 288 15.09 5.48 -0.23
N LEU A 289 14.14 6.41 -0.19
CA LEU A 289 14.32 7.80 -0.62
C LEU A 289 15.17 8.56 0.40
N LEU A 290 16.22 9.26 -0.04
CA LEU A 290 16.95 10.19 0.80
C LEU A 290 16.35 11.60 0.64
N SER A 291 15.74 12.10 1.71
CA SER A 291 15.11 13.43 1.77
C SER A 291 15.46 14.19 3.05
N ASP A 292 15.24 15.50 3.05
CA ASP A 292 15.54 16.43 4.16
C ASP A 292 17.03 16.46 4.60
N ASN A 293 17.96 16.22 3.67
CA ASN A 293 19.43 16.24 3.89
C ASN A 293 19.86 15.41 5.12
N PRO A 294 19.56 14.10 5.15
CA PRO A 294 19.61 13.31 6.37
C PRO A 294 21.06 13.13 6.83
N SER A 295 21.27 13.06 8.15
CA SER A 295 22.58 12.73 8.72
C SER A 295 22.72 11.23 8.93
N ILE A 296 23.94 10.79 9.29
CA ILE A 296 24.19 9.41 9.71
C ILE A 296 23.35 8.96 10.90
N GLY A 297 22.91 9.86 11.77
CA GLY A 297 21.97 9.50 12.84
C GLY A 297 20.60 9.12 12.30
N ASP A 298 20.15 9.82 11.26
CA ASP A 298 18.82 9.67 10.65
C ASP A 298 18.81 8.47 9.69
N LEU A 299 19.84 8.33 8.84
CA LEU A 299 20.02 7.15 7.99
C LEU A 299 20.17 5.85 8.80
N ALA A 300 20.93 5.88 9.90
CA ALA A 300 21.06 4.71 10.77
C ALA A 300 19.80 4.43 11.61
N TYR A 301 18.90 5.41 11.76
CA TYR A 301 17.57 5.20 12.32
C TYR A 301 16.65 4.54 11.27
N GLU A 302 16.55 5.07 10.05
CA GLU A 302 15.71 4.46 9.00
C GLU A 302 16.20 3.09 8.54
N LEU A 303 17.48 2.76 8.65
CA LEU A 303 17.96 1.39 8.38
C LEU A 303 17.77 0.41 9.56
N ARG A 304 17.21 0.85 10.70
CA ARG A 304 17.10 0.03 11.93
C ARG A 304 15.75 0.12 12.67
N HIS A 305 14.90 1.08 12.34
CA HIS A 305 13.54 1.24 12.87
C HIS A 305 12.63 0.12 12.35
N ASP A 306 11.96 -0.57 13.27
CA ASP A 306 10.91 -1.57 12.97
C ASP A 306 9.59 -0.85 12.61
N GLU A 307 9.16 -0.91 11.35
CA GLU A 307 7.92 -0.27 10.87
C GLU A 307 6.65 -0.91 11.48
N ASP A 308 6.69 -2.17 11.97
CA ASP A 308 5.59 -2.81 12.72
C ASP A 308 5.27 -2.09 14.05
N VAL A 309 6.09 -1.10 14.45
CA VAL A 309 5.89 -0.25 15.63
C VAL A 309 5.12 1.03 15.31
N ALA A 310 4.96 1.40 14.03
CA ALA A 310 4.23 2.59 13.61
C ALA A 310 2.70 2.41 13.75
N GLY A 311 2.11 3.04 14.76
CA GLY A 311 0.67 2.96 15.02
C GLY A 311 -0.19 3.65 13.96
N VAL A 312 -1.12 2.91 13.34
CA VAL A 312 -2.09 3.48 12.39
C VAL A 312 -3.10 4.37 13.14
N ARG A 313 -3.43 5.50 12.51
CA ARG A 313 -4.53 6.40 12.87
C ARG A 313 -5.37 6.62 11.62
N ALA A 314 -6.55 6.00 11.56
CA ALA A 314 -7.41 5.99 10.37
C ALA A 314 -8.71 6.79 10.58
N MET A 315 -8.95 7.78 9.73
CA MET A 315 -10.19 8.55 9.71
C MET A 315 -11.08 8.05 8.57
N GLN A 316 -12.27 7.51 8.85
CA GLN A 316 -13.19 7.06 7.81
C GLN A 316 -14.17 8.19 7.44
N VAL A 317 -14.30 8.45 6.13
CA VAL A 317 -14.90 9.68 5.59
C VAL A 317 -15.87 9.36 4.46
N ASP A 318 -17.10 9.86 4.61
CA ASP A 318 -18.15 9.80 3.61
C ASP A 318 -17.96 10.90 2.55
N LEU A 319 -17.83 10.51 1.27
CA LEU A 319 -17.94 11.45 0.14
C LEU A 319 -19.37 11.97 -0.03
N ASP A 320 -20.36 11.27 0.50
CA ASP A 320 -21.73 11.77 0.69
C ASP A 320 -21.79 13.10 1.48
N TYR A 321 -20.81 13.38 2.37
CA TYR A 321 -20.70 14.68 3.07
C TYR A 321 -19.85 15.71 2.30
N VAL A 322 -18.95 15.28 1.41
CA VAL A 322 -18.17 16.20 0.56
C VAL A 322 -19.03 16.72 -0.60
N TYR A 323 -19.83 15.83 -1.20
CA TYR A 323 -20.67 16.10 -2.34
C TYR A 323 -21.74 17.17 -2.06
N ASP A 324 -21.86 18.13 -2.96
CA ASP A 324 -22.99 19.05 -3.07
C ASP A 324 -23.33 19.26 -4.56
N ALA A 325 -24.55 19.72 -4.85
CA ALA A 325 -24.97 20.11 -6.19
C ALA A 325 -24.52 21.53 -6.58
N ASP A 326 -24.21 22.41 -5.61
CA ASP A 326 -23.43 23.64 -5.83
C ASP A 326 -21.93 23.28 -5.83
N PRO A 327 -21.20 23.42 -6.96
CA PRO A 327 -19.76 23.18 -6.99
C PRO A 327 -18.99 24.05 -5.99
N ALA A 328 -19.48 25.26 -5.69
CA ALA A 328 -18.83 26.12 -4.71
C ALA A 328 -19.06 25.64 -3.27
N GLN A 329 -20.16 24.93 -2.97
CA GLN A 329 -20.37 24.29 -1.67
C GLN A 329 -19.56 23.00 -1.54
N LEU A 330 -19.48 22.20 -2.61
CA LEU A 330 -18.59 21.04 -2.69
C LEU A 330 -17.12 21.45 -2.45
N ASP A 331 -16.67 22.57 -3.05
CA ASP A 331 -15.34 23.13 -2.79
C ASP A 331 -15.15 23.55 -1.32
N ARG A 332 -16.16 24.21 -0.71
CA ARG A 332 -16.14 24.57 0.73
C ARG A 332 -16.09 23.32 1.63
N ASN A 333 -16.83 22.26 1.30
CA ASN A 333 -16.83 20.99 2.04
C ASN A 333 -15.45 20.33 1.94
N LEU A 334 -14.85 20.32 0.75
CA LEU A 334 -13.54 19.71 0.52
C LEU A 334 -12.42 20.46 1.25
N ASP A 335 -12.38 21.79 1.22
CA ASP A 335 -11.40 22.54 2.01
C ASP A 335 -11.60 22.36 3.52
N ALA A 336 -12.84 22.23 4.00
CA ALA A 336 -13.12 21.92 5.41
C ALA A 336 -12.61 20.53 5.83
N LEU A 337 -12.81 19.51 4.99
CA LEU A 337 -12.26 18.17 5.18
C LEU A 337 -10.72 18.20 5.21
N LEU A 338 -10.09 18.86 4.24
CA LEU A 338 -8.63 18.92 4.12
C LEU A 338 -7.97 19.65 5.30
N GLU A 339 -8.55 20.78 5.72
CA GLU A 339 -8.12 21.53 6.91
C GLU A 339 -8.28 20.70 8.19
N ARG A 340 -9.40 19.99 8.34
CA ARG A 340 -9.62 19.11 9.49
C ARG A 340 -8.64 17.94 9.52
N VAL A 341 -8.42 17.26 8.40
CA VAL A 341 -7.41 16.18 8.30
C VAL A 341 -6.01 16.72 8.61
N LYS A 342 -5.65 17.92 8.12
CA LYS A 342 -4.36 18.58 8.45
C LYS A 342 -4.24 18.95 9.94
N ARG A 343 -5.34 19.32 10.60
CA ARG A 343 -5.35 19.69 12.04
C ARG A 343 -5.50 18.50 12.99
N ILE A 344 -6.08 17.38 12.57
CA ILE A 344 -6.03 16.12 13.34
C ILE A 344 -4.64 15.48 13.17
N GLY A 345 -4.16 15.35 11.93
CA GLY A 345 -2.99 14.53 11.61
C GLY A 345 -3.19 13.04 11.91
N PRO A 346 -4.15 12.36 11.24
CA PRO A 346 -4.12 10.91 11.15
C PRO A 346 -2.95 10.45 10.24
N THR A 347 -2.70 9.15 10.15
CA THR A 347 -1.80 8.60 9.11
C THR A 347 -2.55 8.13 7.86
N HIS A 348 -3.82 7.74 8.02
CA HIS A 348 -4.63 7.16 6.95
C HIS A 348 -6.02 7.82 6.89
N VAL A 349 -6.59 7.90 5.68
CA VAL A 349 -8.02 8.20 5.47
C VAL A 349 -8.65 7.05 4.69
N PHE A 350 -9.75 6.51 5.22
CA PHE A 350 -10.58 5.50 4.55
C PHE A 350 -11.72 6.25 3.85
N LEU A 351 -11.60 6.45 2.55
CA LEU A 351 -12.48 7.34 1.78
C LEU A 351 -13.56 6.54 1.04
N GLN A 352 -14.83 6.81 1.33
CA GLN A 352 -15.98 6.21 0.64
C GLN A 352 -15.88 6.46 -0.89
N ALA A 353 -15.82 5.42 -1.72
CA ALA A 353 -15.78 5.56 -3.18
C ALA A 353 -17.15 5.32 -3.86
N PHE A 354 -18.12 4.84 -3.10
CA PHE A 354 -19.51 4.61 -3.49
C PHE A 354 -20.43 5.68 -2.91
N ALA A 355 -21.70 5.67 -3.32
CA ALA A 355 -22.73 6.55 -2.80
C ALA A 355 -23.96 5.74 -2.35
N ASP A 356 -24.40 5.99 -1.12
CA ASP A 356 -25.58 5.36 -0.48
C ASP A 356 -26.46 6.47 0.13
N PRO A 357 -27.30 7.13 -0.69
CA PRO A 357 -28.09 8.30 -0.26
C PRO A 357 -29.33 7.95 0.56
N ASP A 358 -29.81 6.70 0.55
CA ASP A 358 -30.96 6.27 1.37
C ASP A 358 -30.54 5.52 2.65
N GLY A 359 -29.28 5.11 2.75
CA GLY A 359 -28.68 4.46 3.91
C GLY A 359 -29.01 2.98 4.02
N ASN A 360 -29.25 2.29 2.90
CA ASN A 360 -29.62 0.88 2.89
C ASN A 360 -28.41 -0.09 3.04
N GLY A 361 -27.19 0.43 2.94
CA GLY A 361 -25.93 -0.33 3.05
C GLY A 361 -25.36 -0.82 1.73
N SER A 362 -25.90 -0.39 0.58
CA SER A 362 -25.44 -0.81 -0.74
C SER A 362 -25.38 0.34 -1.76
N ALA A 363 -24.53 0.19 -2.77
CA ALA A 363 -24.18 1.27 -3.69
C ALA A 363 -25.17 1.39 -4.88
N ASP A 364 -26.01 2.43 -4.83
CA ASP A 364 -26.81 2.93 -5.96
C ASP A 364 -25.93 3.50 -7.10
N ALA A 365 -24.83 4.14 -6.72
CA ALA A 365 -23.96 4.91 -7.61
C ALA A 365 -22.52 4.97 -7.05
N LEU A 366 -21.59 5.47 -7.88
CA LEU A 366 -20.16 5.56 -7.56
C LEU A 366 -19.64 6.99 -7.73
N TYR A 367 -18.56 7.32 -7.02
CA TYR A 367 -17.89 8.63 -7.09
C TYR A 367 -16.73 8.68 -8.11
N PHE A 368 -16.68 7.72 -9.04
CA PHE A 368 -15.65 7.61 -10.07
C PHE A 368 -16.23 7.07 -11.39
N PRO A 369 -15.64 7.45 -12.55
CA PRO A 369 -15.96 6.87 -13.85
C PRO A 369 -15.81 5.35 -13.87
N ASN A 370 -16.87 4.64 -14.27
CA ASN A 370 -16.89 3.17 -14.31
C ASN A 370 -17.88 2.67 -15.39
N ARG A 371 -17.95 1.35 -15.59
CA ARG A 371 -18.65 0.69 -16.71
C ARG A 371 -19.99 0.04 -16.32
N HIS A 372 -20.36 -0.02 -15.04
CA HIS A 372 -21.49 -0.84 -14.54
C HIS A 372 -22.55 -0.10 -13.73
N LEU A 373 -22.19 0.99 -13.04
CA LEU A 373 -23.07 1.78 -12.17
C LEU A 373 -23.04 3.27 -12.52
N PRO A 374 -24.11 4.02 -12.18
CA PRO A 374 -24.14 5.47 -12.34
C PRO A 374 -22.98 6.18 -11.63
N VAL A 375 -22.45 7.22 -12.26
CA VAL A 375 -21.49 8.13 -11.61
C VAL A 375 -22.28 9.29 -11.00
N ARG A 376 -22.33 9.38 -9.67
CA ARG A 376 -23.05 10.48 -8.97
C ARG A 376 -22.31 11.81 -9.11
N ALA A 377 -20.99 11.76 -8.98
CA ALA A 377 -20.06 12.81 -9.36
C ALA A 377 -18.69 12.18 -9.60
N ASP A 378 -17.93 12.67 -10.57
CA ASP A 378 -16.52 12.32 -10.74
C ASP A 378 -15.71 13.07 -9.66
N LEU A 379 -15.59 12.47 -8.47
CA LEU A 379 -15.18 13.16 -7.24
C LEU A 379 -14.07 12.43 -6.48
N PHE A 380 -14.04 11.09 -6.48
CA PHE A 380 -13.11 10.32 -5.65
C PHE A 380 -11.65 10.68 -5.94
N ASN A 381 -11.22 10.68 -7.21
CA ASN A 381 -9.86 11.07 -7.58
C ASN A 381 -9.49 12.49 -7.11
N ARG A 382 -10.43 13.45 -7.18
CA ARG A 382 -10.23 14.84 -6.72
C ARG A 382 -9.96 14.94 -5.22
N VAL A 383 -10.70 14.17 -4.42
CA VAL A 383 -10.60 14.21 -2.96
C VAL A 383 -9.39 13.40 -2.50
N ALA A 384 -9.21 12.18 -3.01
CA ALA A 384 -8.07 11.31 -2.68
C ALA A 384 -6.72 11.98 -3.01
N TRP A 385 -6.57 12.56 -4.21
CA TRP A 385 -5.32 13.22 -4.57
C TRP A 385 -5.03 14.46 -3.72
N GLN A 386 -6.04 15.25 -3.37
CA GLN A 386 -5.85 16.40 -2.49
C GLN A 386 -5.58 16.03 -1.04
N LEU A 387 -6.19 14.95 -0.52
CA LEU A 387 -5.84 14.40 0.78
C LEU A 387 -4.35 14.02 0.82
N ARG A 388 -3.91 13.18 -0.12
CA ARG A 388 -2.50 12.76 -0.23
C ARG A 388 -1.55 13.96 -0.37
N THR A 389 -1.78 14.86 -1.33
CA THR A 389 -0.84 15.96 -1.65
C THR A 389 -0.89 17.15 -0.68
N ARG A 390 -2.05 17.57 -0.18
CA ARG A 390 -2.17 18.73 0.73
C ARG A 390 -1.99 18.31 2.19
N THR A 391 -2.45 17.13 2.59
CA THR A 391 -2.43 16.71 4.01
C THR A 391 -1.26 15.81 4.36
N GLY A 392 -0.88 14.86 3.49
CA GLY A 392 0.19 13.89 3.71
C GLY A 392 -0.26 12.54 4.29
N VAL A 393 -1.57 12.24 4.25
CA VAL A 393 -2.15 10.96 4.67
C VAL A 393 -2.12 9.94 3.53
N LYS A 394 -1.98 8.66 3.86
CA LYS A 394 -2.28 7.57 2.92
C LYS A 394 -3.79 7.47 2.71
N VAL A 395 -4.25 7.35 1.46
CA VAL A 395 -5.69 7.22 1.15
C VAL A 395 -6.03 5.80 0.73
N LEU A 396 -6.97 5.18 1.43
CA LEU A 396 -7.56 3.91 1.05
C LEU A 396 -8.96 4.14 0.48
N ALA A 397 -9.28 3.46 -0.63
CA ALA A 397 -10.62 3.47 -1.20
C ALA A 397 -11.51 2.47 -0.46
N TRP A 398 -12.59 2.95 0.15
CA TRP A 398 -13.61 2.13 0.82
C TRP A 398 -14.74 1.80 -0.16
N LEU A 399 -14.98 0.50 -0.37
CA LEU A 399 -15.99 -0.03 -1.29
C LEU A 399 -16.72 -1.24 -0.68
N PRO A 400 -17.99 -1.47 -1.07
CA PRO A 400 -18.66 -2.75 -0.87
C PRO A 400 -17.90 -3.89 -1.54
N VAL A 401 -18.08 -5.11 -1.03
CA VAL A 401 -17.58 -6.33 -1.68
C VAL A 401 -18.68 -6.99 -2.51
N LEU A 402 -19.94 -6.87 -2.09
CA LEU A 402 -21.13 -7.51 -2.66
C LEU A 402 -22.28 -6.52 -2.89
N GLY A 403 -22.36 -5.45 -2.09
CA GLY A 403 -23.45 -4.47 -2.06
C GLY A 403 -23.38 -3.43 -3.17
N PHE A 404 -23.69 -3.85 -4.40
CA PHE A 404 -23.80 -3.00 -5.58
C PHE A 404 -25.17 -3.23 -6.24
N GLU A 405 -25.89 -2.17 -6.64
CA GLU A 405 -27.28 -2.22 -7.11
C GLU A 405 -27.41 -1.94 -8.64
N PRO A 406 -27.11 -2.90 -9.56
CA PRO A 406 -27.27 -2.71 -11.01
C PRO A 406 -28.62 -2.11 -11.41
N GLN A 407 -28.62 -1.10 -12.29
CA GLN A 407 -29.86 -0.39 -12.66
C GLN A 407 -30.90 -1.26 -13.39
N ASP A 408 -30.47 -2.25 -14.19
CA ASP A 408 -31.41 -3.23 -14.74
C ASP A 408 -31.86 -4.20 -13.64
N ALA A 409 -33.14 -4.09 -13.25
CA ALA A 409 -33.78 -4.98 -12.30
C ALA A 409 -33.76 -6.46 -12.75
N THR A 410 -33.56 -6.77 -14.03
CA THR A 410 -33.39 -8.16 -14.51
C THR A 410 -32.02 -8.70 -14.15
N GLN A 411 -30.96 -7.96 -14.47
CA GLN A 411 -29.58 -8.23 -14.06
C GLN A 411 -29.44 -8.29 -12.53
N ARG A 412 -29.98 -7.30 -11.80
CA ARG A 412 -29.97 -7.22 -10.33
C ARG A 412 -30.45 -8.53 -9.70
N ARG A 413 -31.69 -8.95 -10.01
CA ARG A 413 -32.28 -10.21 -9.51
C ARG A 413 -31.62 -11.49 -10.03
N ALA A 414 -30.91 -11.42 -11.16
CA ALA A 414 -30.18 -12.57 -11.72
C ALA A 414 -28.75 -12.73 -11.17
N LEU A 415 -28.25 -11.73 -10.43
CA LEU A 415 -26.92 -11.72 -9.80
C LEU A 415 -26.97 -11.63 -8.27
N ALA A 416 -28.13 -11.37 -7.66
CA ALA A 416 -28.33 -11.26 -6.21
C ALA A 416 -28.24 -12.59 -5.45
N LEU A 417 -27.88 -12.51 -4.16
CA LEU A 417 -28.25 -13.50 -3.15
C LEU A 417 -29.78 -13.46 -2.87
N PRO A 418 -30.36 -14.48 -2.20
CA PRO A 418 -31.78 -14.47 -1.85
C PRO A 418 -32.15 -13.29 -0.94
N GLU A 419 -32.93 -12.34 -1.48
CA GLU A 419 -33.38 -11.12 -0.78
C GLU A 419 -34.08 -11.41 0.56
N ARG A 420 -33.78 -10.60 1.58
CA ARG A 420 -34.34 -10.72 2.94
C ARG A 420 -34.72 -9.34 3.49
N LYS A 421 -35.86 -9.27 4.16
CA LYS A 421 -36.39 -7.99 4.65
C LYS A 421 -35.55 -7.45 5.81
N GLY A 422 -34.82 -6.38 5.57
CA GLY A 422 -33.96 -5.72 6.57
C GLY A 422 -32.50 -6.15 6.52
N ASP A 423 -32.11 -6.97 5.54
CA ASP A 423 -30.71 -7.24 5.21
C ASP A 423 -30.27 -6.36 4.04
N ILE A 424 -28.99 -6.03 3.98
CA ILE A 424 -28.34 -5.30 2.88
C ILE A 424 -28.45 -6.10 1.57
N PHE A 425 -28.78 -5.43 0.46
CA PHE A 425 -28.74 -6.03 -0.88
C PHE A 425 -27.30 -6.47 -1.21
N ARG A 426 -27.11 -7.73 -1.60
CA ARG A 426 -25.79 -8.31 -1.89
C ARG A 426 -25.83 -9.20 -3.13
N LEU A 427 -24.84 -9.04 -4.00
CA LEU A 427 -24.59 -9.91 -5.15
C LEU A 427 -23.97 -11.25 -4.70
N ASP A 428 -24.20 -12.32 -5.47
CA ASP A 428 -23.76 -13.68 -5.18
C ASP A 428 -22.25 -13.89 -5.53
N PRO A 429 -21.34 -14.05 -4.56
CA PRO A 429 -19.90 -14.24 -4.82
C PRO A 429 -19.57 -15.62 -5.45
N SER A 430 -20.53 -16.54 -5.54
CA SER A 430 -20.40 -17.80 -6.27
C SER A 430 -20.81 -17.69 -7.74
N ASN A 431 -21.47 -16.59 -8.15
CA ASN A 431 -21.89 -16.33 -9.52
C ASN A 431 -20.76 -15.63 -10.31
N PRO A 432 -20.17 -16.26 -11.36
CA PRO A 432 -19.04 -15.67 -12.09
C PRO A 432 -19.36 -14.33 -12.76
N ARG A 433 -20.64 -14.08 -13.10
CA ARG A 433 -21.07 -12.79 -13.68
C ARG A 433 -21.17 -11.66 -12.65
N ALA A 434 -21.44 -12.00 -11.38
CA ALA A 434 -21.40 -11.04 -10.28
C ALA A 434 -19.94 -10.69 -9.95
N ARG A 435 -19.08 -11.71 -9.79
CA ARG A 435 -17.63 -11.52 -9.58
C ARG A 435 -17.01 -10.62 -10.64
N ALA A 436 -17.26 -10.91 -11.92
CA ALA A 436 -16.73 -10.11 -13.04
C ALA A 436 -17.19 -8.64 -13.00
N LEU A 437 -18.46 -8.37 -12.71
CA LEU A 437 -19.00 -7.00 -12.59
C LEU A 437 -18.30 -6.20 -11.48
N ILE A 438 -18.04 -6.84 -10.34
CA ILE A 438 -17.41 -6.18 -9.19
C ILE A 438 -15.89 -6.04 -9.41
N SER A 439 -15.24 -7.06 -9.98
CA SER A 439 -13.84 -7.01 -10.41
C SER A 439 -13.59 -5.88 -11.44
N ASP A 440 -14.51 -5.69 -12.40
CA ASP A 440 -14.48 -4.55 -13.33
C ASP A 440 -14.62 -3.19 -12.60
N ILE A 441 -15.48 -3.08 -11.58
CA ILE A 441 -15.65 -1.85 -10.78
C ILE A 441 -14.36 -1.49 -10.01
N TYR A 442 -13.69 -2.48 -9.42
CA TYR A 442 -12.39 -2.27 -8.74
C TYR A 442 -11.27 -1.96 -9.74
N GLU A 443 -11.31 -2.49 -10.97
CA GLU A 443 -10.39 -2.09 -12.04
C GLU A 443 -10.65 -0.63 -12.50
N ASP A 444 -11.91 -0.27 -12.78
CA ASP A 444 -12.31 1.08 -13.22
C ASP A 444 -11.91 2.17 -12.20
N LEU A 445 -12.07 1.88 -10.90
CA LEU A 445 -11.57 2.72 -9.80
C LEU A 445 -10.06 2.97 -9.91
N ALA A 446 -9.29 1.88 -10.05
CA ALA A 446 -7.82 1.90 -10.14
C ALA A 446 -7.33 2.56 -11.44
N ILE A 447 -8.11 2.49 -12.51
CA ILE A 447 -7.91 3.24 -13.76
C ILE A 447 -8.08 4.75 -13.53
N ALA A 448 -9.20 5.15 -12.92
CA ALA A 448 -9.63 6.55 -12.86
C ALA A 448 -9.01 7.37 -11.72
N SER A 449 -8.51 6.72 -10.65
CA SER A 449 -8.17 7.40 -9.40
C SER A 449 -6.81 7.02 -8.83
N TYR A 450 -6.19 7.91 -8.04
CA TYR A 450 -5.02 7.58 -7.21
C TYR A 450 -5.45 7.24 -5.77
N PHE A 451 -4.90 6.14 -5.22
CA PHE A 451 -5.05 5.69 -3.83
C PHE A 451 -3.96 4.63 -3.53
N GLU A 452 -3.74 4.35 -2.26
CA GLU A 452 -2.64 3.51 -1.74
C GLU A 452 -3.13 2.20 -1.09
N GLY A 453 -4.45 1.98 -1.04
CA GLY A 453 -5.01 0.71 -0.60
C GLY A 453 -6.54 0.62 -0.70
N LEU A 454 -7.10 -0.48 -0.22
CA LEU A 454 -8.52 -0.82 -0.27
C LEU A 454 -9.03 -1.11 1.15
N LEU A 455 -10.19 -0.53 1.52
CA LEU A 455 -11.01 -0.99 2.63
C LEU A 455 -12.20 -1.76 2.07
N PHE A 456 -12.19 -3.07 2.30
CA PHE A 456 -13.31 -3.97 2.03
C PHE A 456 -14.35 -3.85 3.16
N HIS A 457 -15.55 -3.37 2.81
CA HIS A 457 -16.67 -3.13 3.72
C HIS A 457 -17.17 -4.42 4.41
N ASP A 458 -17.97 -4.27 5.47
CA ASP A 458 -18.50 -5.37 6.28
C ASP A 458 -19.66 -6.14 5.64
N ASP A 459 -20.22 -5.63 4.52
CA ASP A 459 -21.20 -6.31 3.66
C ASP A 459 -20.72 -7.70 3.16
N ALA A 460 -19.41 -7.93 3.20
CA ALA A 460 -18.73 -9.19 2.96
C ALA A 460 -19.00 -10.23 4.07
N TYR A 461 -20.25 -10.72 4.18
CA TYR A 461 -20.66 -11.84 5.02
C TYR A 461 -21.59 -12.80 4.26
N LEU A 462 -21.62 -14.06 4.68
CA LEU A 462 -22.48 -15.11 4.10
C LEU A 462 -23.09 -16.01 5.17
N ARG A 463 -24.43 -16.03 5.22
CA ARG A 463 -25.20 -16.85 6.17
C ARG A 463 -25.18 -18.32 5.80
N ASP A 464 -25.49 -19.17 6.76
CA ASP A 464 -25.54 -20.63 6.63
C ASP A 464 -26.61 -21.12 5.64
N ASP A 465 -27.65 -20.34 5.41
CA ASP A 465 -28.78 -20.66 4.55
C ASP A 465 -28.85 -19.86 3.22
N GLU A 466 -27.92 -18.92 3.00
CA GLU A 466 -27.84 -18.12 1.75
C GLU A 466 -27.24 -18.91 0.58
N LEU A 467 -26.15 -19.65 0.84
CA LEU A 467 -25.48 -20.50 -0.14
C LEU A 467 -25.27 -21.93 0.40
N PRO A 468 -26.34 -22.72 0.64
CA PRO A 468 -26.28 -24.04 1.30
C PRO A 468 -25.55 -25.14 0.50
N ARG A 469 -24.99 -24.81 -0.67
CA ARG A 469 -24.05 -25.66 -1.42
C ARG A 469 -22.59 -25.49 -0.97
N LEU A 470 -22.28 -24.38 -0.28
CA LEU A 470 -20.98 -24.10 0.33
C LEU A 470 -21.01 -24.59 1.78
N GLY A 471 -20.34 -25.70 2.05
CA GLY A 471 -20.53 -26.51 3.26
C GLY A 471 -20.27 -25.80 4.60
N GLY A 472 -19.03 -25.84 5.07
CA GLY A 472 -18.65 -25.27 6.37
C GLY A 472 -18.55 -23.74 6.34
N SER A 473 -18.60 -23.11 7.51
CA SER A 473 -18.36 -21.66 7.59
C SER A 473 -16.98 -21.28 7.07
N ASP A 474 -15.95 -22.09 7.36
CA ASP A 474 -14.60 -21.89 6.84
C ASP A 474 -14.57 -21.87 5.30
N THR A 475 -15.44 -22.63 4.62
CA THR A 475 -15.58 -22.60 3.16
C THR A 475 -16.20 -21.29 2.66
N ARG A 476 -17.18 -20.73 3.39
CA ARG A 476 -17.78 -19.42 3.08
C ARG A 476 -16.82 -18.28 3.36
N ALA A 477 -16.08 -18.35 4.47
CA ALA A 477 -15.04 -17.39 4.83
C ALA A 477 -13.92 -17.36 3.77
N GLN A 478 -13.41 -18.52 3.36
CA GLN A 478 -12.37 -18.61 2.34
C GLN A 478 -12.85 -18.08 0.99
N LEU A 479 -14.08 -18.40 0.55
CA LEU A 479 -14.64 -17.85 -0.69
C LEU A 479 -14.65 -16.31 -0.72
N LEU A 480 -15.00 -15.68 0.41
CA LEU A 480 -15.01 -14.22 0.54
C LEU A 480 -13.58 -13.65 0.55
N VAL A 481 -12.64 -14.32 1.20
CA VAL A 481 -11.22 -13.94 1.19
C VAL A 481 -10.64 -14.03 -0.23
N ASP A 482 -10.77 -15.20 -0.87
CA ASP A 482 -10.34 -15.45 -2.25
C ASP A 482 -10.91 -14.43 -3.24
N PHE A 483 -12.15 -13.99 -3.00
CA PHE A 483 -12.81 -12.95 -3.80
C PHE A 483 -12.27 -11.55 -3.51
N THR A 484 -12.13 -11.11 -2.26
CA THR A 484 -11.46 -9.82 -1.98
C THR A 484 -10.03 -9.76 -2.53
N HIS A 485 -9.32 -10.90 -2.58
CA HIS A 485 -8.02 -11.01 -3.24
C HIS A 485 -8.11 -10.96 -4.78
N GLU A 486 -9.22 -11.39 -5.39
CA GLU A 486 -9.50 -11.16 -6.81
C GLU A 486 -9.69 -9.65 -7.09
N LEU A 487 -10.50 -8.98 -6.26
CA LEU A 487 -10.73 -7.53 -6.33
C LEU A 487 -9.43 -6.73 -6.15
N LYS A 488 -8.57 -7.15 -5.21
CA LYS A 488 -7.22 -6.60 -5.02
C LYS A 488 -6.41 -6.72 -6.32
N ARG A 489 -6.31 -7.91 -6.91
CA ARG A 489 -5.53 -8.15 -8.15
C ARG A 489 -6.05 -7.33 -9.35
N SER A 490 -7.36 -7.16 -9.48
CA SER A 490 -7.96 -6.32 -10.53
C SER A 490 -7.55 -4.85 -10.40
N ALA A 491 -7.52 -4.31 -9.17
CA ALA A 491 -7.02 -2.97 -8.91
C ALA A 491 -5.48 -2.88 -9.04
N GLU A 492 -4.74 -3.90 -8.59
CA GLU A 492 -3.26 -3.90 -8.60
C GLU A 492 -2.63 -3.87 -9.99
N ARG A 493 -3.38 -4.28 -11.02
CA ARG A 493 -3.04 -4.07 -12.42
C ARG A 493 -2.73 -2.60 -12.75
N TRP A 494 -3.45 -1.66 -12.12
CA TRP A 494 -3.36 -0.21 -12.37
C TRP A 494 -2.75 0.59 -11.21
N ARG A 495 -2.74 0.04 -9.99
CA ARG A 495 -2.13 0.63 -8.79
C ARG A 495 -1.38 -0.46 -8.01
N PRO A 496 -0.06 -0.66 -8.20
CA PRO A 496 0.66 -1.74 -7.54
C PRO A 496 0.75 -1.54 -6.01
N LYS A 497 1.04 -2.62 -5.26
CA LYS A 497 1.31 -2.62 -3.81
C LYS A 497 0.17 -2.06 -2.92
N LEU A 498 -1.09 -2.22 -3.35
CA LEU A 498 -2.23 -1.75 -2.54
C LEU A 498 -2.26 -2.42 -1.16
N LEU A 499 -2.26 -1.60 -0.11
CA LEU A 499 -2.59 -2.04 1.25
C LEU A 499 -4.04 -2.55 1.27
N THR A 500 -4.31 -3.55 2.12
CA THR A 500 -5.65 -4.11 2.29
C THR A 500 -6.11 -4.09 3.73
N VAL A 501 -7.33 -3.61 3.91
CA VAL A 501 -8.04 -3.59 5.17
C VAL A 501 -9.42 -4.20 4.93
N ARG A 502 -9.95 -4.95 5.90
CA ARG A 502 -11.34 -5.44 5.85
C ARG A 502 -12.02 -5.25 7.19
N ASN A 503 -13.26 -4.75 7.19
CA ASN A 503 -14.06 -4.61 8.41
C ASN A 503 -14.46 -6.00 8.95
N LEU A 504 -14.43 -6.16 10.27
CA LEU A 504 -14.74 -7.40 11.00
C LEU A 504 -15.67 -7.10 12.18
N TYR A 505 -16.81 -7.79 12.27
CA TYR A 505 -17.74 -7.63 13.40
C TYR A 505 -17.11 -8.13 14.71
N ALA A 506 -17.08 -7.28 15.75
CA ALA A 506 -16.47 -7.60 17.04
C ALA A 506 -17.05 -8.87 17.70
N ARG A 507 -18.36 -9.12 17.51
CA ARG A 507 -19.02 -10.37 17.92
C ARG A 507 -18.34 -11.65 17.41
N THR A 508 -17.71 -11.63 16.23
CA THR A 508 -17.01 -12.83 15.69
C THR A 508 -15.74 -13.20 16.47
N VAL A 509 -15.22 -12.27 17.26
CA VAL A 509 -14.07 -12.46 18.16
C VAL A 509 -14.53 -12.84 19.57
N LEU A 510 -15.56 -12.17 20.09
CA LEU A 510 -16.10 -12.41 21.45
C LEU A 510 -17.00 -13.66 21.55
N GLU A 511 -17.73 -13.99 20.48
CA GLU A 511 -18.66 -15.11 20.40
C GLU A 511 -18.29 -16.01 19.20
N PRO A 512 -17.35 -16.97 19.35
CA PRO A 512 -16.88 -17.80 18.23
C PRO A 512 -17.98 -18.61 17.52
N GLU A 513 -19.11 -18.88 18.16
CA GLU A 513 -20.27 -19.51 17.51
C GLU A 513 -20.87 -18.63 16.39
N SER A 514 -20.82 -17.30 16.54
CA SER A 514 -21.32 -16.34 15.54
C SER A 514 -20.54 -16.38 14.22
N GLN A 515 -19.30 -16.89 14.23
CA GLN A 515 -18.50 -17.12 13.03
C GLN A 515 -19.21 -18.03 12.02
N GLN A 516 -20.15 -18.89 12.46
CA GLN A 516 -20.94 -19.75 11.55
C GLN A 516 -21.93 -18.98 10.68
N TRP A 517 -22.42 -17.84 11.18
CA TRP A 517 -23.46 -17.01 10.57
C TRP A 517 -22.91 -15.83 9.76
N PHE A 518 -21.75 -15.29 10.17
CA PHE A 518 -21.06 -14.24 9.42
C PHE A 518 -20.14 -14.79 8.32
N GLY A 519 -19.52 -15.97 8.50
CA GLY A 519 -18.46 -16.42 7.60
C GLY A 519 -17.20 -15.55 7.70
N GLN A 520 -16.88 -15.07 8.89
CA GLN A 520 -15.71 -14.21 9.18
C GLN A 520 -14.94 -14.78 10.39
N ARG A 521 -13.61 -14.69 10.36
CA ARG A 521 -12.70 -15.25 11.39
C ARG A 521 -11.45 -14.39 11.52
N LEU A 522 -11.06 -14.05 12.75
CA LEU A 522 -9.90 -13.19 13.02
C LEU A 522 -8.58 -13.78 12.49
N ASP A 523 -8.26 -15.05 12.79
CA ASP A 523 -7.03 -15.72 12.30
C ASP A 523 -6.88 -15.63 10.78
N THR A 524 -7.99 -15.88 10.06
CA THR A 524 -8.03 -15.83 8.60
C THR A 524 -7.80 -14.42 8.08
N PHE A 525 -8.37 -13.40 8.73
CA PHE A 525 -8.22 -12.00 8.32
C PHE A 525 -6.82 -11.46 8.65
N LEU A 526 -6.25 -11.81 9.81
CA LEU A 526 -4.87 -11.50 10.18
C LEU A 526 -3.84 -12.10 9.21
N THR A 527 -4.18 -13.26 8.62
CA THR A 527 -3.36 -13.90 7.58
C THR A 527 -3.57 -13.25 6.20
N ALA A 528 -4.81 -12.89 5.85
CA ALA A 528 -5.21 -12.50 4.50
C ALA A 528 -5.08 -11.01 4.15
N TYR A 529 -5.11 -10.11 5.13
CA TYR A 529 -5.08 -8.66 4.91
C TYR A 529 -3.91 -8.00 5.63
N ASP A 530 -3.52 -6.81 5.21
CA ASP A 530 -2.48 -6.04 5.89
C ASP A 530 -2.96 -5.55 7.26
N TYR A 531 -4.22 -5.11 7.33
CA TYR A 531 -4.91 -4.86 8.61
C TYR A 531 -6.32 -5.46 8.64
N THR A 532 -6.80 -5.77 9.85
CA THR A 532 -8.19 -6.13 10.15
C THR A 532 -8.84 -4.95 10.88
N ALA A 533 -9.83 -4.29 10.28
CA ALA A 533 -10.59 -3.23 10.92
C ALA A 533 -11.69 -3.84 11.81
N LEU A 534 -11.34 -4.11 13.06
CA LEU A 534 -12.24 -4.65 14.06
C LEU A 534 -13.20 -3.53 14.51
N MET A 535 -14.50 -3.70 14.24
CA MET A 535 -15.53 -2.72 14.57
C MET A 535 -15.82 -2.69 16.07
N ALA A 536 -14.93 -2.02 16.81
CA ALA A 536 -14.91 -1.84 18.25
C ALA A 536 -15.97 -0.79 18.67
N MET A 537 -17.25 -1.17 18.52
CA MET A 537 -18.40 -0.25 18.56
C MET A 537 -19.40 -0.62 19.67
N PRO A 538 -19.22 -0.13 20.93
CA PRO A 538 -20.01 -0.59 22.07
C PRO A 538 -21.50 -0.24 22.01
N TRP A 539 -21.91 0.87 21.40
CA TRP A 539 -23.32 1.23 21.26
C TRP A 539 -24.00 0.43 20.16
N MET A 540 -23.27 0.04 19.10
CA MET A 540 -23.74 -0.88 18.06
C MET A 540 -24.00 -2.27 18.66
N GLU A 541 -23.02 -2.83 19.38
CA GLU A 541 -23.15 -4.15 20.03
C GLU A 541 -24.09 -4.11 21.26
N GLY A 542 -24.42 -2.92 21.78
CA GLY A 542 -25.41 -2.72 22.85
C GLY A 542 -24.82 -2.55 24.25
N GLU A 543 -23.50 -2.59 24.39
CA GLU A 543 -22.73 -2.49 25.63
C GLU A 543 -22.39 -1.05 26.08
N HIS A 544 -23.14 -0.07 25.56
CA HIS A 544 -23.16 1.36 25.96
C HIS A 544 -23.15 1.65 27.47
N ARG A 545 -23.49 0.69 28.34
CA ARG A 545 -23.50 0.83 29.81
C ARG A 545 -22.16 0.51 30.48
N ARG A 546 -21.28 -0.22 29.80
CA ARG A 546 -19.96 -0.66 30.30
C ARG A 546 -18.86 -0.59 29.22
N PRO A 547 -18.80 0.45 28.38
CA PRO A 547 -18.05 0.41 27.13
C PRO A 547 -16.54 0.20 27.33
N GLU A 548 -15.93 0.76 28.38
CA GLU A 548 -14.52 0.50 28.72
C GLU A 548 -14.24 -0.94 29.16
N ALA A 549 -15.19 -1.60 29.83
CA ALA A 549 -15.03 -3.00 30.24
C ALA A 549 -15.15 -3.91 29.02
N TRP A 550 -16.12 -3.66 28.16
CA TRP A 550 -16.26 -4.36 26.88
C TRP A 550 -15.06 -4.15 25.96
N MET A 551 -14.46 -2.95 25.91
CA MET A 551 -13.20 -2.71 25.18
C MET A 551 -12.04 -3.54 25.71
N ARG A 552 -11.90 -3.70 27.05
CA ARG A 552 -10.89 -4.60 27.64
C ARG A 552 -11.17 -6.06 27.31
N GLU A 553 -12.43 -6.50 27.44
CA GLU A 553 -12.86 -7.86 27.06
C GLU A 553 -12.54 -8.16 25.57
N LEU A 554 -12.74 -7.20 24.67
CA LEU A 554 -12.39 -7.30 23.25
C LEU A 554 -10.87 -7.28 23.01
N ALA A 555 -10.12 -6.40 23.69
CA ALA A 555 -8.66 -6.33 23.56
C ALA A 555 -7.98 -7.60 24.09
N ASP A 556 -8.45 -8.15 25.21
CA ASP A 556 -7.97 -9.42 25.76
C ASP A 556 -8.27 -10.61 24.83
N ALA A 557 -9.45 -10.65 24.22
CA ALA A 557 -9.80 -11.66 23.23
C ALA A 557 -8.93 -11.57 21.96
N VAL A 558 -8.73 -10.36 21.42
CA VAL A 558 -7.82 -10.14 20.29
C VAL A 558 -6.38 -10.55 20.62
N ARG A 559 -5.90 -10.29 21.84
CA ARG A 559 -4.52 -10.62 22.25
C ARG A 559 -4.23 -12.12 22.25
N ALA A 560 -5.24 -13.00 22.19
CA ALA A 560 -5.05 -14.43 21.96
C ALA A 560 -4.65 -14.79 20.51
N HIS A 561 -4.94 -13.90 19.55
CA HIS A 561 -4.73 -14.10 18.10
C HIS A 561 -3.68 -13.14 17.52
N ASP A 562 -3.64 -11.89 17.99
CA ASP A 562 -2.65 -10.85 17.64
C ASP A 562 -1.99 -10.31 18.93
N PRO A 563 -1.04 -11.04 19.56
CA PRO A 563 -0.57 -10.74 20.91
C PRO A 563 0.19 -9.42 21.06
N ALA A 564 0.62 -8.82 19.94
CA ALA A 564 1.35 -7.56 19.90
C ALA A 564 0.55 -6.41 19.27
N PHE A 565 -0.70 -6.68 18.86
CA PHE A 565 -1.57 -5.76 18.10
C PHE A 565 -0.86 -5.18 16.87
N ARG A 566 -0.28 -6.04 16.02
CA ARG A 566 0.44 -5.64 14.78
C ARG A 566 -0.48 -5.44 13.58
N LYS A 567 -1.61 -6.15 13.52
CA LYS A 567 -2.49 -6.15 12.33
C LYS A 567 -3.96 -5.87 12.67
N THR A 568 -4.34 -5.92 13.94
CA THR A 568 -5.69 -5.55 14.38
C THR A 568 -5.80 -4.03 14.60
N LEU A 569 -6.63 -3.37 13.78
CA LEU A 569 -7.04 -1.98 13.94
C LEU A 569 -8.37 -1.93 14.67
N PHE A 570 -8.43 -1.21 15.79
CA PHE A 570 -9.68 -1.03 16.54
C PHE A 570 -10.39 0.22 16.02
N GLU A 571 -11.54 0.03 15.37
CA GLU A 571 -12.35 1.09 14.78
C GLU A 571 -13.44 1.52 15.76
N LEU A 572 -13.30 2.73 16.31
CA LEU A 572 -14.23 3.27 17.30
C LEU A 572 -15.38 4.03 16.61
N GLN A 573 -16.61 3.72 16.98
CA GLN A 573 -17.74 4.55 16.58
C GLN A 573 -17.70 5.94 17.27
N THR A 574 -18.07 6.99 16.54
CA THR A 574 -18.17 8.37 17.05
C THR A 574 -19.60 8.82 17.33
N ARG A 575 -20.59 8.05 16.85
CA ARG A 575 -22.01 8.37 16.90
C ARG A 575 -22.80 7.18 17.43
N ASP A 576 -23.78 7.44 18.28
CA ASP A 576 -24.84 6.48 18.58
C ASP A 576 -25.90 6.56 17.48
N TRP A 577 -25.88 5.62 16.53
CA TRP A 577 -26.86 5.55 15.45
C TRP A 577 -28.29 5.22 15.93
N ARG A 578 -28.47 4.65 17.14
CA ARG A 578 -29.79 4.34 17.72
C ARG A 578 -30.44 5.56 18.36
N ALA A 579 -29.65 6.42 19.00
CA ALA A 579 -30.10 7.71 19.55
C ALA A 579 -30.00 8.87 18.54
N GLY A 580 -29.23 8.70 17.45
CA GLY A 580 -28.92 9.71 16.44
C GLY A 580 -27.82 10.70 16.85
N THR A 581 -27.32 10.64 18.09
CA THR A 581 -26.44 11.64 18.73
C THR A 581 -24.95 11.32 18.66
N PRO A 582 -24.04 12.32 18.63
CA PRO A 582 -22.61 12.10 18.84
C PRO A 582 -22.31 11.46 20.21
N ILE A 583 -21.25 10.66 20.28
CA ILE A 583 -20.71 10.13 21.54
C ILE A 583 -19.88 11.24 22.22
N PRO A 584 -19.97 11.42 23.57
CA PRO A 584 -19.24 12.48 24.25
C PRO A 584 -17.72 12.35 24.09
N GLY A 585 -17.06 13.48 23.85
CA GLY A 585 -15.60 13.54 23.65
C GLY A 585 -14.80 12.90 24.79
N ASP A 586 -15.16 13.18 26.04
CA ASP A 586 -14.50 12.60 27.22
C ASP A 586 -14.61 11.07 27.25
N THR A 587 -15.74 10.51 26.77
CA THR A 587 -15.96 9.07 26.64
C THR A 587 -15.10 8.47 25.52
N LEU A 588 -15.04 9.11 24.35
CA LEU A 588 -14.15 8.69 23.26
C LEU A 588 -12.68 8.69 23.72
N GLN A 589 -12.25 9.73 24.44
CA GLN A 589 -10.90 9.81 25.01
C GLN A 589 -10.63 8.70 26.04
N ALA A 590 -11.61 8.33 26.88
CA ALA A 590 -11.47 7.25 27.84
C ALA A 590 -11.27 5.89 27.15
N LEU A 591 -12.07 5.60 26.11
CA LEU A 591 -11.95 4.36 25.33
C LEU A 591 -10.59 4.27 24.61
N VAL A 592 -10.13 5.36 23.98
CA VAL A 592 -8.82 5.39 23.32
C VAL A 592 -7.67 5.22 24.32
N ARG A 593 -7.71 5.89 25.48
CA ARG A 593 -6.70 5.71 26.54
C ARG A 593 -6.69 4.29 27.11
N GLN A 594 -7.85 3.66 27.23
CA GLN A 594 -7.96 2.27 27.67
C GLN A 594 -7.27 1.33 26.67
N LEU A 595 -7.65 1.38 25.39
CA LEU A 595 -7.05 0.57 24.33
C LEU A 595 -5.52 0.78 24.24
N GLN A 596 -5.05 2.02 24.37
CA GLN A 596 -3.61 2.33 24.41
C GLN A 596 -2.91 1.74 25.65
N ALA A 597 -3.56 1.71 26.81
CA ALA A 597 -3.03 1.06 28.02
C ALA A 597 -3.03 -0.47 27.91
N ASP A 598 -3.97 -1.05 27.16
CA ASP A 598 -4.04 -2.49 26.85
C ASP A 598 -3.01 -2.94 25.80
N GLY A 599 -2.28 -1.99 25.18
CA GLY A 599 -1.23 -2.20 24.19
C GLY A 599 -1.64 -2.03 22.73
N VAL A 600 -2.87 -1.60 22.44
CA VAL A 600 -3.41 -1.47 21.08
C VAL A 600 -2.71 -0.33 20.33
N ARG A 601 -2.08 -0.68 19.19
CA ARG A 601 -1.30 0.26 18.36
C ARG A 601 -2.13 0.97 17.29
N HIS A 602 -3.01 0.25 16.60
CA HIS A 602 -3.74 0.71 15.42
C HIS A 602 -5.17 1.09 15.80
N LEU A 603 -5.58 2.32 15.52
CA LEU A 603 -6.89 2.87 15.86
C LEU A 603 -7.52 3.55 14.63
N GLY A 604 -8.82 3.42 14.47
CA GLY A 604 -9.60 4.21 13.51
C GLY A 604 -10.90 4.75 14.11
N TRP A 605 -11.62 5.59 13.38
CA TRP A 605 -12.95 6.06 13.79
C TRP A 605 -13.90 6.34 12.63
N TYR A 606 -15.20 6.13 12.89
CA TYR A 606 -16.29 6.33 11.94
C TYR A 606 -17.62 6.72 12.66
N PRO A 607 -18.47 7.60 12.06
CA PRO A 607 -18.16 8.55 10.99
C PRO A 607 -17.27 9.70 11.48
N ASP A 608 -16.84 10.54 10.55
CA ASP A 608 -16.27 11.85 10.84
C ASP A 608 -17.11 12.95 10.15
N ASP A 609 -17.99 13.58 10.91
CA ASP A 609 -18.76 14.75 10.47
C ASP A 609 -17.86 15.99 10.57
N PHE A 610 -17.05 16.18 9.53
CA PHE A 610 -16.13 17.31 9.42
C PHE A 610 -16.86 18.67 9.28
N ILE A 611 -18.14 18.69 8.89
CA ILE A 611 -18.95 19.90 8.72
C ILE A 611 -19.52 20.37 10.06
N GLY A 612 -20.16 19.47 10.82
CA GLY A 612 -20.66 19.71 12.17
C GLY A 612 -19.59 19.63 13.27
N ASN A 613 -18.34 19.33 12.88
CA ASN A 613 -17.18 19.16 13.78
C ASN A 613 -17.47 18.10 14.85
N GLN A 614 -17.91 16.91 14.43
CA GLN A 614 -18.16 15.74 15.30
C GLN A 614 -17.32 14.52 14.86
N PRO A 615 -16.47 13.96 15.75
CA PRO A 615 -16.16 14.46 17.08
C PRO A 615 -15.47 15.82 17.04
N ARG A 616 -15.50 16.58 18.14
CA ARG A 616 -14.88 17.91 18.17
C ARG A 616 -13.38 17.77 17.96
N LEU A 617 -12.81 18.60 17.08
CA LEU A 617 -11.39 18.59 16.73
C LEU A 617 -10.41 18.48 17.93
N PRO A 618 -10.60 19.16 19.08
CA PRO A 618 -9.71 19.00 20.23
C PRO A 618 -9.73 17.58 20.85
N ASP A 619 -10.87 16.89 20.77
CA ASP A 619 -11.03 15.55 21.37
C ASP A 619 -10.29 14.49 20.53
N VAL A 620 -10.41 14.57 19.21
CA VAL A 620 -9.71 13.68 18.26
C VAL A 620 -8.22 14.02 18.16
N ARG A 621 -7.80 15.29 18.05
CA ARG A 621 -6.35 15.61 17.99
C ARG A 621 -5.63 15.16 19.28
N GLY A 622 -6.28 15.30 20.44
CA GLY A 622 -5.70 14.91 21.72
C GLY A 622 -5.53 13.40 21.97
N THR A 623 -6.04 12.52 21.10
CA THR A 623 -6.03 11.06 21.34
C THR A 623 -5.82 10.18 20.09
N LEU A 624 -6.27 10.65 18.92
CA LEU A 624 -6.25 9.94 17.63
C LEU A 624 -5.33 10.60 16.59
N SER A 625 -4.58 11.63 16.96
CA SER A 625 -3.45 12.11 16.16
C SER A 625 -2.29 11.11 16.17
N SER A 626 -1.46 11.13 15.14
CA SER A 626 -0.12 10.49 15.12
C SER A 626 1.02 11.46 15.46
N ARG A 627 0.75 12.77 15.62
CA ARG A 627 1.80 13.77 15.89
C ARG A 627 2.35 13.67 17.30
N SER A 628 3.65 13.93 17.43
CA SER A 628 4.40 13.93 18.70
C SER A 628 3.94 14.97 19.72
N PHE A 629 3.15 15.96 19.32
CA PHE A 629 2.55 16.97 20.19
C PHE A 629 1.01 17.03 20.00
N PRO A 630 0.21 16.83 21.07
CA PRO A 630 -1.26 16.81 20.96
C PRO A 630 -1.87 18.20 20.82
N TYR A 631 -1.17 19.26 21.23
CA TYR A 631 -1.60 20.65 21.05
C TYR A 631 -1.42 21.11 19.60
N GLU A 632 -2.16 22.14 19.19
CA GLU A 632 -1.96 22.76 17.88
C GLU A 632 -0.58 23.43 17.80
N GLU A 633 0.18 23.08 16.77
CA GLU A 633 1.41 23.78 16.39
C GLU A 633 1.02 25.17 15.88
N ARG A 634 1.72 26.21 16.35
CA ARG A 634 1.41 27.64 16.13
C ARG A 634 2.37 28.30 15.15
#